data_AF-A0A7W1CXT1-F1
#
_entry.id   AF-A0A7W1CXT1-F1
#
_cell.length_a   1.000
_cell.length_b   1.000
_cell.length_c   1.000
_cell.angle_alpha   90.00
_cell.angle_beta   90.00
_cell.angle_gamma   90.00
#
_symmetry.space_group_name_H-M   'P 1'
#
loop_
_entity.id
_entity.type
_entity.pdbx_description
1 polymer ?
#
loop_
_entity_poly.entity_id
_entity_poly.type
_entity_poly.pdbx_seq_one_letter_code
_entity_poly.pdbx_strand_id
1 'polypeptide(L)'
;MGGLLFGRVGRRPSIKKILTLAAVLAVLLVSSACSSADEGKGGEEDVIAGASKQRSPDPEPKRTEIDGEIGDSVEAGVLSFRIFDVRAKDRIYAMAEPGKKPVTRGNISSEYVAIDYLVQNISGSPMTTGAKGTLLDEQGNSYSQDTSIEPPSGGTDGMELGTAQTMASTMFFRVPNGIIPATLEIKTGGGEAGVDLLERDLENVPPDDYLRVYHLYFNEQAYEEAYEMFDPASVQNITLGEWLAFYEPLWGKRYVNLDNLTPLSEGSDRATFRMTRTFYDAEGDIVADPEVNPSVTQEMVEVDGKWKLVMRDDLVSDIIAVIGPDETPTPETKAPENESKDPERTQPPSTVPETTQQTEDTRSAAPEDYDCEDFETQEEAQLYLAPGDPYELDEDGNGQACKTLP
;
A
#
# COMPACT_ATOMS: atom_id res chain seq x y z
N MET A 1 53.82 -22.00 -12.43
CA MET A 1 54.05 -21.76 -13.88
C MET A 1 52.74 -22.03 -14.59
N GLY A 2 52.31 -21.15 -15.50
CA GLY A 2 50.97 -21.21 -16.09
C GLY A 2 49.88 -20.69 -15.13
N GLY A 3 48.99 -19.76 -15.49
CA GLY A 3 49.06 -18.82 -16.62
C GLY A 3 47.74 -18.60 -17.35
N LEU A 4 46.94 -17.64 -16.86
CA LEU A 4 45.93 -16.84 -17.56
C LEU A 4 44.88 -17.56 -18.46
N LEU A 5 43.60 -17.22 -18.24
CA LEU A 5 42.87 -16.33 -19.15
C LEU A 5 41.58 -15.81 -18.50
N PHE A 6 41.31 -14.51 -18.64
CA PHE A 6 40.06 -13.87 -18.22
C PHE A 6 39.02 -13.91 -19.34
N GLY A 7 37.82 -14.40 -19.07
CA GLY A 7 36.67 -14.28 -19.96
C GLY A 7 35.92 -12.98 -19.72
N ARG A 8 36.04 -11.99 -20.62
CA ARG A 8 35.14 -10.82 -20.64
C ARG A 8 33.85 -11.20 -21.36
N VAL A 9 32.71 -11.12 -20.68
CA VAL A 9 31.39 -11.13 -21.34
C VAL A 9 31.11 -9.74 -21.90
N GLY A 10 30.63 -9.66 -23.15
CA GLY A 10 30.51 -8.40 -23.89
C GLY A 10 29.14 -7.73 -23.74
N ARG A 11 29.13 -6.51 -23.21
CA ARG A 11 27.97 -5.60 -23.20
C ARG A 11 27.47 -5.37 -24.64
N ARG A 12 26.27 -5.83 -24.98
CA ARG A 12 25.63 -5.56 -26.29
C ARG A 12 24.94 -4.19 -26.27
N PRO A 13 25.15 -3.31 -27.26
CA PRO A 13 24.33 -2.11 -27.41
C PRO A 13 22.97 -2.48 -28.04
N SER A 14 21.87 -2.11 -27.38
CA SER A 14 20.53 -2.20 -27.98
C SER A 14 20.34 -1.12 -29.03
N ILE A 15 19.73 -1.47 -30.17
CA ILE A 15 19.59 -0.57 -31.32
C ILE A 15 18.27 0.18 -31.21
N LYS A 16 18.31 1.44 -30.76
CA LYS A 16 17.13 2.33 -30.76
C LYS A 16 16.59 2.45 -32.20
N LYS A 17 15.36 1.98 -32.43
CA LYS A 17 14.67 2.13 -33.72
C LYS A 17 14.16 3.56 -33.86
N ILE A 18 14.82 4.33 -34.72
CA ILE A 18 14.32 5.64 -35.15
C ILE A 18 13.08 5.40 -36.04
N LEU A 19 11.93 5.93 -35.64
CA LEU A 19 10.76 6.05 -36.51
C LEU A 19 10.43 7.53 -36.70
N THR A 20 10.97 8.13 -37.75
CA THR A 20 10.62 9.49 -38.15
C THR A 20 9.22 9.53 -38.75
N LEU A 21 8.29 10.27 -38.13
CA LEU A 21 7.13 10.83 -38.82
C LEU A 21 7.26 12.35 -38.87
N ALA A 22 7.34 12.89 -40.09
CA ALA A 22 7.39 14.34 -40.30
C ALA A 22 6.00 14.85 -40.69
N ALA A 23 5.44 15.75 -39.90
CA ALA A 23 4.23 16.50 -40.22
C ALA A 23 4.55 18.00 -40.18
N VAL A 24 4.75 18.61 -41.35
CA VAL A 24 4.98 20.05 -41.47
C VAL A 24 3.62 20.75 -41.57
N LEU A 25 3.35 21.67 -40.65
CA LEU A 25 2.48 22.81 -40.90
C LEU A 25 3.15 24.07 -40.31
N ALA A 26 2.86 25.23 -40.88
CA ALA A 26 3.59 26.47 -40.62
C ALA A 26 2.67 27.69 -40.69
N VAL A 27 3.22 28.86 -40.29
CA VAL A 27 2.61 30.21 -40.33
C VAL A 27 1.38 30.34 -39.38
N LEU A 28 1.17 31.41 -38.62
CA LEU A 28 1.63 32.80 -38.70
C LEU A 28 2.15 33.38 -37.37
N LEU A 29 3.23 34.17 -37.46
CA LEU A 29 3.51 35.25 -36.53
C LEU A 29 2.71 36.49 -36.96
N VAL A 30 2.06 37.18 -36.02
CA VAL A 30 1.55 38.55 -36.21
C VAL A 30 2.06 39.43 -35.07
N SER A 31 3.23 40.02 -35.28
CA SER A 31 3.82 40.99 -34.36
C SER A 31 3.21 42.38 -34.58
N SER A 32 2.15 42.72 -33.84
CA SER A 32 1.50 44.03 -33.91
C SER A 32 2.19 45.08 -33.00
N ALA A 33 3.42 45.47 -33.36
CA ALA A 33 4.09 46.61 -32.74
C ALA A 33 3.70 47.90 -33.49
N CYS A 34 2.79 48.69 -32.93
CA CYS A 34 2.45 50.02 -33.43
C CYS A 34 2.88 51.10 -32.42
N SER A 35 3.78 51.98 -32.86
CA SER A 35 4.18 53.19 -32.14
C SER A 35 3.31 54.37 -32.57
N SER A 36 2.90 55.19 -31.60
CA SER A 36 2.56 56.59 -31.82
C SER A 36 2.77 57.38 -30.53
N ALA A 37 3.69 58.34 -30.55
CA ALA A 37 3.80 59.35 -29.51
C ALA A 37 2.76 60.46 -29.72
N ASP A 38 2.37 61.14 -28.64
CA ASP A 38 1.66 62.42 -28.69
C ASP A 38 2.15 63.33 -27.54
N GLU A 39 2.16 64.65 -27.75
CA GLU A 39 2.79 65.63 -26.84
C GLU A 39 1.76 66.38 -25.98
N GLY A 40 1.53 65.90 -24.75
CA GLY A 40 0.67 66.55 -23.76
C GLY A 40 1.44 67.48 -22.80
N LYS A 41 1.20 68.80 -22.85
CA LYS A 41 1.83 69.78 -21.95
C LYS A 41 1.12 69.92 -20.59
N GLY A 42 1.92 70.03 -19.54
CA GLY A 42 1.65 70.93 -18.40
C GLY A 42 1.08 70.28 -17.15
N GLY A 43 1.85 70.33 -16.06
CA GLY A 43 1.47 69.90 -14.72
C GLY A 43 2.67 70.02 -13.78
N GLU A 44 2.69 71.08 -12.96
CA GLU A 44 3.79 71.39 -12.04
C GLU A 44 3.35 71.03 -10.61
N GLU A 45 3.68 69.83 -10.15
CA GLU A 45 3.49 69.39 -8.76
C GLU A 45 4.72 68.62 -8.25
N ASP A 46 5.16 68.94 -7.04
CA ASP A 46 6.27 68.28 -6.35
C ASP A 46 5.89 66.85 -5.93
N VAL A 47 6.50 65.84 -6.56
CA VAL A 47 6.37 64.44 -6.15
C VAL A 47 7.68 63.95 -5.53
N ILE A 48 7.62 63.59 -4.24
CA ILE A 48 8.77 63.12 -3.46
C ILE A 48 9.38 61.88 -4.13
N ALA A 49 10.69 61.93 -4.37
CA ALA A 49 11.46 60.86 -5.01
C ALA A 49 11.60 59.60 -4.11
N GLY A 50 10.52 58.85 -3.99
CA GLY A 50 10.54 57.51 -3.42
C GLY A 50 11.36 56.58 -4.31
N ALA A 51 12.55 56.21 -3.86
CA ALA A 51 13.44 55.28 -4.57
C ALA A 51 12.84 53.86 -4.56
N SER A 52 11.92 53.61 -5.51
CA SER A 52 11.32 52.32 -5.73
C SER A 52 12.40 51.32 -6.16
N LYS A 53 12.87 50.53 -5.19
CA LYS A 53 13.66 49.33 -5.50
C LYS A 53 12.78 48.45 -6.36
N GLN A 54 13.13 48.32 -7.65
CA GLN A 54 12.64 47.20 -8.44
C GLN A 54 13.01 45.93 -7.68
N ARG A 55 12.01 45.27 -7.11
CA ARG A 55 12.14 43.93 -6.58
C ARG A 55 12.54 43.09 -7.79
N SER A 56 13.76 42.56 -7.80
CA SER A 56 14.14 41.52 -8.75
C SER A 56 13.04 40.46 -8.74
N PRO A 57 12.66 39.86 -9.89
CA PRO A 57 11.83 38.68 -9.83
C PRO A 57 12.49 37.70 -8.85
N ASP A 58 11.71 37.22 -7.88
CA ASP A 58 12.19 36.14 -7.01
C ASP A 58 12.61 34.99 -7.94
N PRO A 59 13.80 34.38 -7.73
CA PRO A 59 14.32 33.38 -8.65
C PRO A 59 13.31 32.24 -8.76
N GLU A 60 13.09 31.74 -9.97
CA GLU A 60 12.21 30.58 -10.19
C GLU A 60 12.60 29.46 -9.21
N PRO A 61 11.61 28.81 -8.55
CA PRO A 61 11.92 27.76 -7.59
C PRO A 61 12.76 26.71 -8.30
N LYS A 62 13.96 26.46 -7.79
CA LYS A 62 14.79 25.34 -8.24
C LYS A 62 13.96 24.07 -8.03
N ARG A 63 13.46 23.51 -9.13
CA ARG A 63 13.09 22.09 -9.15
C ARG A 63 14.36 21.31 -8.81
N THR A 64 14.25 20.35 -7.90
CA THR A 64 15.32 19.37 -7.67
C THR A 64 15.57 18.61 -8.97
N GLU A 65 16.79 18.15 -9.20
CA GLU A 65 17.09 17.27 -10.34
C GLU A 65 16.36 15.93 -10.13
N ILE A 66 15.99 15.24 -11.21
CA ILE A 66 15.35 13.92 -11.10
C ILE A 66 16.45 12.86 -11.16
N ASP A 67 16.59 12.10 -10.08
CA ASP A 67 17.62 11.09 -9.88
C ASP A 67 17.16 9.67 -10.26
N GLY A 68 15.84 9.44 -10.34
CA GLY A 68 15.21 8.17 -10.74
C GLY A 68 13.69 8.24 -10.82
N GLU A 69 13.05 7.11 -11.14
CA GLU A 69 11.58 6.93 -11.27
C GLU A 69 11.04 5.88 -10.27
N ILE A 70 9.75 5.54 -10.28
CA ILE A 70 9.21 4.51 -9.36
C ILE A 70 9.85 3.16 -9.69
N GLY A 71 10.43 2.53 -8.67
CA GLY A 71 11.21 1.29 -8.73
C GLY A 71 12.72 1.50 -8.75
N ASP A 72 13.21 2.71 -9.06
CA ASP A 72 14.62 3.05 -9.10
C ASP A 72 15.21 3.28 -7.70
N SER A 73 16.53 3.09 -7.53
CA SER A 73 17.22 3.24 -6.23
C SER A 73 18.03 4.54 -6.19
N VAL A 74 17.50 5.58 -5.56
CA VAL A 74 18.14 6.91 -5.47
C VAL A 74 18.95 7.06 -4.17
N GLU A 75 20.01 7.87 -4.16
CA GLU A 75 20.87 8.11 -2.97
C GLU A 75 20.66 9.52 -2.39
N ALA A 76 20.16 9.61 -1.16
CA ALA A 76 19.96 10.88 -0.46
C ALA A 76 20.94 11.02 0.72
N GLY A 77 22.24 11.15 0.41
CA GLY A 77 23.31 11.35 1.39
C GLY A 77 23.94 10.04 1.89
N VAL A 78 23.37 9.43 2.93
CA VAL A 78 23.83 8.14 3.51
C VAL A 78 22.72 7.08 3.61
N LEU A 79 21.59 7.37 2.98
CA LEU A 79 20.44 6.49 2.81
C LEU A 79 20.20 6.32 1.31
N SER A 80 19.92 5.11 0.85
CA SER A 80 19.32 4.89 -0.46
C SER A 80 17.83 4.61 -0.30
N PHE A 81 17.01 5.24 -1.13
CA PHE A 81 15.56 5.10 -1.16
C PHE A 81 15.14 4.43 -2.47
N ARG A 82 14.17 3.51 -2.40
CA ARG A 82 13.42 3.02 -3.57
C ARG A 82 11.95 3.31 -3.34
N ILE A 83 11.32 4.05 -4.24
CA ILE A 83 9.85 4.19 -4.24
C ILE A 83 9.27 2.95 -4.92
N PHE A 84 8.31 2.29 -4.29
CA PHE A 84 7.74 1.03 -4.75
C PHE A 84 6.35 1.23 -5.37
N ASP A 85 5.48 1.97 -4.68
CA ASP A 85 4.17 2.35 -5.20
C ASP A 85 3.70 3.73 -4.68
N VAL A 86 2.65 4.25 -5.31
CA VAL A 86 2.00 5.52 -5.03
C VAL A 86 0.50 5.27 -5.02
N ARG A 87 -0.10 5.28 -3.83
CA ARG A 87 -1.50 4.93 -3.59
C ARG A 87 -2.26 6.17 -3.13
N ALA A 88 -3.35 6.51 -3.82
CA ALA A 88 -4.23 7.60 -3.43
C ALA A 88 -5.54 7.01 -2.87
N LYS A 89 -5.88 7.34 -1.62
CA LYS A 89 -7.09 6.83 -0.95
C LYS A 89 -7.75 7.94 -0.11
N ASP A 90 -9.09 7.99 -0.11
CA ASP A 90 -9.87 8.89 0.75
C ASP A 90 -9.75 8.55 2.25
N ARG A 91 -9.41 7.30 2.57
CA ARG A 91 -9.11 6.79 3.92
C ARG A 91 -7.80 6.00 3.88
N ILE A 92 -6.91 6.26 4.83
CA ILE A 92 -5.71 5.45 5.10
C ILE A 92 -5.78 4.90 6.51
N TYR A 93 -5.21 3.70 6.72
CA TYR A 93 -5.10 3.04 8.01
C TYR A 93 -3.61 2.91 8.34
N ALA A 94 -3.22 3.31 9.55
CA ALA A 94 -1.84 3.18 10.00
C ALA A 94 -1.81 2.83 11.49
N MET A 95 -1.10 1.77 11.86
CA MET A 95 -0.70 1.55 13.24
C MET A 95 0.43 2.54 13.58
N ALA A 96 0.32 3.29 14.68
CA ALA A 96 1.29 4.31 15.07
C ALA A 96 2.43 3.78 15.96
N GLU A 97 2.15 2.72 16.72
CA GLU A 97 3.11 1.97 17.54
C GLU A 97 2.66 0.50 17.52
N PRO A 98 3.51 -0.49 17.87
CA PRO A 98 3.08 -1.88 17.93
C PRO A 98 1.84 -2.02 18.84
N GLY A 99 0.80 -2.63 18.28
CA GLY A 99 -0.47 -2.86 18.97
C GLY A 99 -1.47 -1.71 19.03
N LYS A 100 -1.10 -0.48 18.68
CA LYS A 100 -2.10 0.61 18.68
C LYS A 100 -3.09 0.34 17.56
N LYS A 101 -4.39 0.27 17.91
CA LYS A 101 -5.50 0.13 16.95
C LYS A 101 -5.24 1.05 15.75
N PRO A 102 -5.42 0.58 14.50
CA PRO A 102 -5.21 1.38 13.30
C PRO A 102 -5.88 2.75 13.42
N VAL A 103 -5.11 3.80 13.14
CA VAL A 103 -5.59 5.18 13.17
C VAL A 103 -6.08 5.53 11.77
N THR A 104 -7.38 5.37 11.53
CA THR A 104 -7.97 5.76 10.25
C THR A 104 -7.91 7.28 10.09
N ARG A 105 -7.42 7.74 8.94
CA ARG A 105 -7.33 9.17 8.58
C ARG A 105 -7.95 9.39 7.20
N GLY A 106 -8.87 10.34 7.11
CA GLY A 106 -9.60 10.67 5.89
C GLY A 106 -10.73 11.66 6.15
N ASN A 107 -11.30 12.20 5.08
CA ASN A 107 -12.68 12.71 5.01
C ASN A 107 -13.00 13.09 3.55
N ILE A 108 -14.29 13.26 3.22
CA ILE A 108 -14.83 13.63 1.90
C ILE A 108 -14.37 14.98 1.29
N SER A 109 -13.35 15.61 1.85
CA SER A 109 -12.77 16.88 1.37
C SER A 109 -11.23 16.94 1.43
N SER A 110 -10.56 15.85 1.82
CA SER A 110 -9.11 15.70 1.67
C SER A 110 -8.70 14.24 1.53
N GLU A 111 -8.15 13.90 0.38
CA GLU A 111 -7.54 12.62 0.06
C GLU A 111 -6.14 12.48 0.72
N TYR A 112 -5.68 11.25 0.89
CA TYR A 112 -4.31 10.94 1.30
C TYR A 112 -3.57 10.22 0.18
N VAL A 113 -2.37 10.72 -0.13
CA VAL A 113 -1.39 10.00 -0.97
C VAL A 113 -0.42 9.31 -0.04
N ALA A 114 -0.39 7.98 -0.10
CA ALA A 114 0.58 7.10 0.50
C ALA A 114 1.68 6.80 -0.53
N ILE A 115 2.93 7.12 -0.20
CA ILE A 115 4.09 6.72 -0.99
C ILE A 115 4.77 5.55 -0.27
N ASP A 116 4.72 4.37 -0.87
CA ASP A 116 5.34 3.18 -0.32
C ASP A 116 6.80 3.14 -0.73
N TYR A 117 7.71 3.02 0.23
CA TYR A 117 9.13 3.08 -0.06
C TYR A 117 9.93 2.08 0.76
N LEU A 118 11.10 1.74 0.22
CA LEU A 118 12.16 1.06 0.96
C LEU A 118 13.29 2.04 1.21
N VAL A 119 13.92 1.92 2.37
CA VAL A 119 15.12 2.67 2.74
C VAL A 119 16.22 1.73 3.20
N GLN A 120 17.42 1.91 2.64
CA GLN A 120 18.63 1.16 3.00
C GLN A 120 19.68 2.08 3.61
N ASN A 121 20.26 1.65 4.74
CA ASN A 121 21.39 2.31 5.38
C ASN A 121 22.72 1.96 4.68
N ILE A 122 23.21 2.89 3.84
CA ILE A 122 24.48 2.76 3.11
C ILE A 122 25.67 3.43 3.83
N SER A 123 25.49 3.94 5.06
CA SER A 123 26.53 4.65 5.82
C SER A 123 27.70 3.77 6.30
N GLY A 124 27.49 2.45 6.40
CA GLY A 124 28.44 1.49 6.97
C GLY A 124 28.35 1.28 8.48
N SER A 125 27.51 2.04 9.19
CA SER A 125 27.28 1.94 10.65
C SER A 125 25.78 1.99 10.99
N PRO A 126 25.31 1.44 12.11
CA PRO A 126 23.93 1.63 12.55
C PRO A 126 23.58 3.12 12.71
N MET A 127 22.38 3.52 12.32
CA MET A 127 21.89 4.90 12.40
C MET A 127 20.36 4.99 12.53
N THR A 128 19.88 6.05 13.15
CA THR A 128 18.49 6.52 13.01
C THR A 128 18.31 7.23 11.67
N THR A 129 17.14 7.12 11.02
CA THR A 129 16.77 7.96 9.88
C THR A 129 16.59 9.43 10.29
N GLY A 130 16.56 10.32 9.30
CA GLY A 130 16.58 11.78 9.48
C GLY A 130 16.36 12.49 8.15
N ALA A 131 15.20 12.22 7.55
CA ALA A 131 14.80 12.58 6.21
C ALA A 131 13.37 13.16 6.19
N LYS A 132 13.04 13.91 5.14
CA LYS A 132 11.72 14.52 4.93
C LYS A 132 11.29 14.41 3.48
N GLY A 133 10.07 13.93 3.26
CA GLY A 133 9.40 13.98 1.96
C GLY A 133 8.69 15.31 1.72
N THR A 134 8.77 15.82 0.50
CA THR A 134 7.88 16.85 -0.05
C THR A 134 7.33 16.34 -1.37
N LEU A 135 6.00 16.17 -1.46
CA LEU A 135 5.32 15.75 -2.68
C LEU A 135 4.99 16.99 -3.53
N LEU A 136 5.14 16.88 -4.86
CA LEU A 136 4.69 17.87 -5.82
C LEU A 136 3.69 17.24 -6.80
N ASP A 137 2.64 17.99 -7.15
CA ASP A 137 1.72 17.61 -8.22
C ASP A 137 2.21 18.10 -9.60
N GLU A 138 1.55 17.64 -10.67
CA GLU A 138 1.82 18.08 -12.05
C GLU A 138 1.74 19.62 -12.24
N GLN A 139 0.95 20.32 -11.42
CA GLN A 139 0.79 21.77 -11.48
C GLN A 139 1.91 22.52 -10.71
N GLY A 140 2.73 21.80 -9.93
CA GLY A 140 3.81 22.35 -9.11
C GLY A 140 3.38 22.87 -7.75
N ASN A 141 2.18 22.50 -7.26
CA ASN A 141 1.83 22.70 -5.85
C ASN A 141 2.63 21.70 -4.99
N SER A 142 3.07 22.13 -3.81
CA SER A 142 3.90 21.32 -2.90
C SER A 142 3.18 20.97 -1.60
N TYR A 143 3.27 19.70 -1.20
CA TYR A 143 2.63 19.12 -0.03
C TYR A 143 3.69 18.52 0.90
N SER A 144 3.71 18.95 2.15
CA SER A 144 4.57 18.38 3.19
C SER A 144 4.02 17.03 3.66
N GLN A 145 4.92 16.10 3.98
CA GLN A 145 4.60 14.84 4.65
C GLN A 145 3.86 15.08 5.98
N ASP A 146 2.81 14.30 6.24
CA ASP A 146 2.00 14.34 7.47
C ASP A 146 2.69 13.54 8.58
N THR A 147 3.68 14.15 9.24
CA THR A 147 4.41 13.57 10.38
C THR A 147 3.56 13.43 11.66
N SER A 148 2.23 13.37 11.54
CA SER A 148 1.33 12.86 12.60
C SER A 148 0.93 11.39 12.37
N ILE A 149 1.47 10.78 11.30
CA ILE A 149 1.26 9.40 10.88
C ILE A 149 2.65 8.80 10.60
N GLU A 150 3.21 8.11 11.58
CA GLU A 150 4.51 7.41 11.48
C GLU A 150 4.26 5.91 11.73
N PRO A 151 4.77 4.98 10.88
CA PRO A 151 4.62 3.55 11.12
C PRO A 151 5.35 3.05 12.38
N PRO A 152 5.02 1.86 12.91
CA PRO A 152 5.56 1.38 14.19
C PRO A 152 7.07 1.10 14.19
N SER A 153 7.65 0.92 13.01
CA SER A 153 9.09 0.79 12.74
C SER A 153 9.81 2.14 12.66
N GLY A 154 9.10 3.27 12.76
CA GLY A 154 9.55 4.59 12.35
C GLY A 154 9.38 4.83 10.84
N GLY A 155 9.80 6.01 10.39
CA GLY A 155 9.67 6.40 8.99
C GLY A 155 10.90 7.14 8.46
N THR A 156 10.66 8.24 7.76
CA THR A 156 11.73 9.09 7.22
C THR A 156 12.57 9.73 8.33
N ASP A 157 11.98 9.98 9.49
CA ASP A 157 12.63 10.33 10.75
C ASP A 157 12.43 9.17 11.74
N GLY A 158 13.34 9.02 12.72
CA GLY A 158 13.17 8.10 13.86
C GLY A 158 13.32 6.58 13.62
N MET A 159 13.40 6.06 12.39
CA MET A 159 13.59 4.62 12.12
C MET A 159 15.03 4.17 12.41
N GLU A 160 15.21 3.13 13.22
CA GLU A 160 16.53 2.56 13.53
C GLU A 160 16.97 1.52 12.48
N LEU A 161 18.03 1.83 11.73
CA LEU A 161 18.60 0.98 10.67
C LEU A 161 19.99 0.48 11.02
N GLY A 162 20.15 -0.85 11.13
CA GLY A 162 21.46 -1.52 11.17
C GLY A 162 22.27 -1.34 9.89
N THR A 163 23.57 -1.63 9.94
CA THR A 163 24.47 -1.52 8.77
C THR A 163 23.97 -2.35 7.59
N ALA A 164 23.76 -1.71 6.43
CA ALA A 164 23.22 -2.31 5.20
C ALA A 164 21.81 -2.92 5.33
N GLN A 165 21.08 -2.63 6.42
CA GLN A 165 19.69 -3.05 6.58
C GLN A 165 18.78 -2.25 5.63
N THR A 166 17.86 -2.96 4.97
CA THR A 166 16.75 -2.38 4.19
C THR A 166 15.43 -2.63 4.92
N MET A 167 14.61 -1.60 5.07
CA MET A 167 13.24 -1.69 5.63
C MET A 167 12.25 -1.00 4.70
N ALA A 168 10.99 -1.43 4.74
CA ALA A 168 9.88 -0.76 4.06
C ALA A 168 9.06 0.10 5.05
N SER A 169 8.48 1.19 4.55
CA SER A 169 7.66 2.16 5.28
C SER A 169 6.86 3.00 4.29
N THR A 170 5.93 3.82 4.77
CA THR A 170 5.06 4.67 3.94
C THR A 170 5.19 6.14 4.33
N MET A 171 5.22 7.04 3.35
CA MET A 171 5.11 8.48 3.56
C MET A 171 3.68 8.92 3.23
N PHE A 172 2.96 9.45 4.21
CA PHE A 172 1.60 9.96 4.00
C PHE A 172 1.60 11.46 3.72
N PHE A 173 0.84 11.89 2.71
CA PHE A 173 0.64 13.29 2.34
C PHE A 173 -0.86 13.58 2.27
N ARG A 174 -1.34 14.55 3.06
CA ARG A 174 -2.73 15.04 2.93
C ARG A 174 -2.82 16.03 1.77
N VAL A 175 -3.72 15.77 0.84
CA VAL A 175 -3.84 16.52 -0.42
C VAL A 175 -5.30 16.87 -0.74
N PRO A 176 -5.59 17.81 -1.66
CA PRO A 176 -6.90 17.95 -2.26
C PRO A 176 -7.23 16.71 -3.10
N ASN A 177 -8.50 16.28 -3.08
CA ASN A 177 -8.95 15.14 -3.88
C ASN A 177 -8.67 15.32 -5.38
N GLY A 178 -8.13 14.29 -6.03
CA GLY A 178 -7.92 14.25 -7.47
C GLY A 178 -6.75 15.09 -8.00
N ILE A 179 -5.72 15.35 -7.17
CA ILE A 179 -4.41 15.77 -7.70
C ILE A 179 -3.74 14.60 -8.45
N ILE A 180 -2.71 14.90 -9.23
CA ILE A 180 -1.83 13.89 -9.83
C ILE A 180 -0.44 14.05 -9.19
N PRO A 181 -0.03 13.14 -8.28
CA PRO A 181 1.34 13.05 -7.76
C PRO A 181 2.36 12.94 -8.90
N ALA A 182 3.32 13.86 -8.98
CA ALA A 182 4.26 13.93 -10.10
C ALA A 182 5.74 13.86 -9.69
N THR A 183 6.11 14.34 -8.50
CA THR A 183 7.51 14.28 -8.04
C THR A 183 7.57 14.18 -6.52
N LEU A 184 8.40 13.29 -5.99
CA LEU A 184 8.79 13.27 -4.58
C LEU A 184 10.20 13.85 -4.42
N GLU A 185 10.34 14.89 -3.61
CA GLU A 185 11.65 15.34 -3.13
C GLU A 185 11.94 14.73 -1.75
N ILE A 186 13.05 14.00 -1.63
CA ILE A 186 13.54 13.43 -0.36
C ILE A 186 14.76 14.23 0.10
N LYS A 187 14.70 14.82 1.29
CA LYS A 187 15.78 15.67 1.85
C LYS A 187 16.28 15.13 3.18
N THR A 188 17.57 14.86 3.28
CA THR A 188 18.25 14.35 4.49
C THR A 188 19.31 15.33 4.99
N GLY A 189 19.90 15.07 6.15
CA GLY A 189 21.04 15.84 6.65
C GLY A 189 22.33 15.75 5.79
N GLY A 190 22.38 14.84 4.82
CA GLY A 190 23.57 14.58 3.98
C GLY A 190 23.37 14.77 2.47
N GLY A 191 22.14 14.94 1.98
CA GLY A 191 21.84 15.10 0.56
C GLY A 191 20.35 15.31 0.29
N GLU A 192 20.01 15.55 -0.98
CA GLU A 192 18.65 15.63 -1.49
C GLU A 192 18.55 14.79 -2.76
N ALA A 193 17.39 14.19 -3.02
CA ALA A 193 17.10 13.42 -4.23
C ALA A 193 15.67 13.71 -4.73
N GLY A 194 15.46 13.70 -6.05
CA GLY A 194 14.15 13.81 -6.69
C GLY A 194 13.75 12.51 -7.38
N VAL A 195 12.52 12.05 -7.17
CA VAL A 195 11.94 10.86 -7.83
C VAL A 195 10.73 11.27 -8.67
N ASP A 196 10.71 10.90 -9.96
CA ASP A 196 9.53 11.04 -10.81
C ASP A 196 8.48 9.99 -10.42
N LEU A 197 7.22 10.42 -10.26
CA LEU A 197 6.11 9.54 -9.87
C LEU A 197 5.17 9.20 -11.04
N LEU A 198 5.40 9.75 -12.23
CA LEU A 198 4.60 9.51 -13.43
C LEU A 198 5.12 8.32 -14.25
N GLU A 199 6.42 8.03 -14.17
CA GLU A 199 7.09 6.89 -14.81
C GLU A 199 7.39 5.79 -13.78
N ARG A 200 7.47 4.52 -14.22
CA ARG A 200 7.67 3.35 -13.35
C ARG A 200 8.39 2.21 -14.06
N ASP A 201 9.58 1.83 -13.58
CA ASP A 201 10.28 0.59 -13.94
C ASP A 201 10.38 -0.35 -12.74
N LEU A 202 9.67 -1.48 -12.79
CA LEU A 202 9.78 -2.54 -11.79
C LEU A 202 10.66 -3.73 -12.24
N GLU A 203 11.19 -3.73 -13.49
CA GLU A 203 12.02 -4.84 -14.04
C GLU A 203 13.31 -5.06 -13.21
N ASN A 204 13.81 -4.01 -12.57
CA ASN A 204 15.07 -4.01 -11.82
C ASN A 204 14.89 -4.06 -10.29
N VAL A 205 13.67 -4.28 -9.78
CA VAL A 205 13.38 -4.32 -8.34
C VAL A 205 13.65 -5.73 -7.76
N PRO A 206 14.50 -5.87 -6.73
CA PRO A 206 14.81 -7.16 -6.10
C PRO A 206 13.57 -7.86 -5.51
N PRO A 207 13.48 -9.20 -5.57
CA PRO A 207 12.34 -9.94 -5.02
C PRO A 207 12.20 -9.78 -3.49
N ASP A 208 13.29 -9.54 -2.77
CA ASP A 208 13.26 -9.35 -1.33
C ASP A 208 12.70 -7.97 -0.91
N ASP A 209 12.72 -6.97 -1.80
CA ASP A 209 12.04 -5.68 -1.59
C ASP A 209 10.51 -5.85 -1.64
N TYR A 210 9.97 -6.63 -2.58
CA TYR A 210 8.54 -6.98 -2.63
C TYR A 210 8.07 -7.64 -1.32
N LEU A 211 8.87 -8.53 -0.73
CA LEU A 211 8.53 -9.21 0.52
C LEU A 211 8.53 -8.29 1.74
N ARG A 212 9.31 -7.19 1.73
CA ARG A 212 9.22 -6.16 2.78
C ARG A 212 7.92 -5.36 2.65
N VAL A 213 7.54 -4.98 1.43
CA VAL A 213 6.30 -4.21 1.17
C VAL A 213 5.04 -5.06 1.44
N TYR A 214 5.06 -6.36 1.12
CA TYR A 214 3.95 -7.27 1.46
C TYR A 214 3.59 -7.25 2.96
N HIS A 215 4.58 -7.25 3.85
CA HIS A 215 4.33 -7.17 5.30
C HIS A 215 3.96 -5.75 5.75
N LEU A 216 4.44 -4.70 5.07
CA LEU A 216 3.99 -3.33 5.29
C LEU A 216 2.49 -3.17 4.99
N TYR A 217 2.01 -3.72 3.88
CA TYR A 217 0.61 -3.65 3.48
C TYR A 217 -0.34 -4.33 4.48
N PHE A 218 0.04 -5.45 5.09
CA PHE A 218 -0.70 -6.02 6.22
C PHE A 218 -0.81 -5.07 7.41
N ASN A 219 0.28 -4.37 7.76
CA ASN A 219 0.30 -3.43 8.88
C ASN A 219 -0.51 -2.13 8.63
N GLU A 220 -0.88 -1.88 7.37
CA GLU A 220 -1.66 -0.73 6.91
C GLU A 220 -3.06 -1.12 6.40
N GLN A 221 -3.47 -2.38 6.57
CA GLN A 221 -4.74 -2.93 6.05
C GLN A 221 -4.95 -2.65 4.54
N ALA A 222 -3.84 -2.54 3.81
CA ALA A 222 -3.76 -2.38 2.36
C ALA A 222 -3.95 -3.75 1.68
N TYR A 223 -5.09 -4.36 1.97
CA TYR A 223 -5.34 -5.78 1.72
C TYR A 223 -5.52 -6.11 0.25
N GLU A 224 -6.14 -5.21 -0.53
CA GLU A 224 -6.22 -5.32 -1.99
C GLU A 224 -4.81 -5.34 -2.57
N GLU A 225 -3.96 -4.38 -2.17
CA GLU A 225 -2.59 -4.25 -2.66
C GLU A 225 -1.71 -5.45 -2.26
N ALA A 226 -1.84 -5.93 -1.02
CA ALA A 226 -1.16 -7.15 -0.54
C ALA A 226 -1.57 -8.40 -1.31
N TYR A 227 -2.87 -8.54 -1.60
CA TYR A 227 -3.42 -9.66 -2.36
C TYR A 227 -2.99 -9.61 -3.83
N GLU A 228 -2.99 -8.42 -4.45
CA GLU A 228 -2.47 -8.23 -5.81
C GLU A 228 -0.98 -8.54 -5.94
N MET A 229 -0.20 -8.64 -4.85
CA MET A 229 1.21 -9.08 -4.92
C MET A 229 1.36 -10.58 -5.26
N PHE A 230 0.30 -11.39 -5.17
CA PHE A 230 0.34 -12.80 -5.57
C PHE A 230 0.32 -12.99 -7.10
N ASP A 231 0.87 -14.13 -7.54
CA ASP A 231 0.72 -14.63 -8.91
C ASP A 231 -0.73 -15.11 -9.11
N PRO A 232 -1.51 -14.53 -10.05
CA PRO A 232 -2.88 -14.96 -10.31
C PRO A 232 -3.03 -16.42 -10.75
N ALA A 233 -1.96 -17.06 -11.25
CA ALA A 233 -1.97 -18.50 -11.53
C ALA A 233 -1.82 -19.37 -10.26
N SER A 234 -1.39 -18.79 -9.13
CA SER A 234 -1.15 -19.49 -7.86
C SER A 234 -2.33 -19.45 -6.87
N VAL A 235 -3.24 -18.47 -6.98
CA VAL A 235 -4.32 -18.26 -5.98
C VAL A 235 -5.46 -19.30 -6.04
N GLN A 236 -5.47 -20.21 -7.02
CA GLN A 236 -6.35 -21.38 -7.08
C GLN A 236 -7.87 -21.12 -6.90
N ASN A 237 -8.34 -19.94 -7.33
CA ASN A 237 -9.71 -19.40 -7.20
C ASN A 237 -10.12 -18.92 -5.79
N ILE A 238 -9.21 -18.92 -4.81
CA ILE A 238 -9.41 -18.15 -3.57
C ILE A 238 -9.63 -16.67 -3.96
N THR A 239 -10.58 -16.02 -3.31
CA THR A 239 -10.88 -14.59 -3.45
C THR A 239 -10.20 -13.75 -2.35
N LEU A 240 -10.22 -12.43 -2.50
CA LEU A 240 -9.73 -11.51 -1.47
C LEU A 240 -10.45 -11.71 -0.12
N GLY A 241 -11.79 -11.85 -0.13
CA GLY A 241 -12.58 -12.04 1.10
C GLY A 241 -12.31 -13.38 1.79
N GLU A 242 -12.10 -14.45 1.04
CA GLU A 242 -11.67 -15.75 1.58
C GLU A 242 -10.27 -15.70 2.19
N TRP A 243 -9.33 -15.04 1.51
CA TRP A 243 -7.98 -14.80 2.03
C TRP A 243 -7.99 -13.91 3.28
N LEU A 244 -8.89 -12.93 3.34
CA LEU A 244 -9.11 -12.08 4.52
C LEU A 244 -9.73 -12.83 5.69
N ALA A 245 -10.77 -13.64 5.47
CA ALA A 245 -11.38 -14.46 6.52
C ALA A 245 -10.39 -15.42 7.20
N PHE A 246 -9.36 -15.87 6.46
CA PHE A 246 -8.24 -16.61 7.02
C PHE A 246 -7.21 -15.73 7.76
N TYR A 247 -6.82 -14.58 7.19
CA TYR A 247 -5.71 -13.78 7.72
C TYR A 247 -6.09 -12.73 8.78
N GLU A 248 -7.29 -12.15 8.76
CA GLU A 248 -7.68 -11.12 9.76
C GLU A 248 -7.64 -11.70 11.18
N PRO A 249 -8.27 -12.84 11.50
CA PRO A 249 -8.28 -13.35 12.89
C PRO A 249 -6.89 -13.69 13.42
N LEU A 250 -5.93 -13.93 12.52
CA LEU A 250 -4.54 -14.21 12.84
C LEU A 250 -3.68 -12.94 12.96
N TRP A 251 -3.85 -11.97 12.06
CA TRP A 251 -2.91 -10.85 11.84
C TRP A 251 -3.56 -9.46 11.84
N GLY A 252 -4.85 -9.31 11.53
CA GLY A 252 -5.50 -8.00 11.30
C GLY A 252 -5.49 -7.03 12.50
N LYS A 253 -5.31 -7.58 13.70
CA LYS A 253 -5.18 -6.85 14.98
C LYS A 253 -3.77 -6.90 15.57
N ARG A 254 -2.78 -7.40 14.82
CA ARG A 254 -1.39 -7.61 15.25
C ARG A 254 -0.43 -6.83 14.36
N TYR A 255 0.58 -6.20 14.94
CA TYR A 255 1.69 -5.66 14.15
C TYR A 255 2.66 -6.81 13.77
N VAL A 256 3.07 -6.86 12.50
CA VAL A 256 3.92 -7.92 11.94
C VAL A 256 5.26 -7.33 11.52
N ASN A 257 6.33 -7.66 12.25
CA ASN A 257 7.69 -7.29 11.87
C ASN A 257 8.38 -8.42 11.08
N LEU A 258 9.12 -8.07 10.02
CA LEU A 258 9.94 -9.01 9.25
C LEU A 258 11.40 -8.94 9.73
N ASP A 259 11.72 -9.73 10.77
CA ASP A 259 13.01 -9.66 11.47
C ASP A 259 14.20 -10.13 10.63
N ASN A 260 13.96 -11.10 9.75
CA ASN A 260 14.98 -11.68 8.89
C ASN A 260 14.38 -12.20 7.59
N LEU A 261 15.06 -11.93 6.48
CA LEU A 261 14.71 -12.38 5.15
C LEU A 261 15.95 -13.02 4.51
N THR A 262 16.02 -14.34 4.54
CA THR A 262 17.19 -15.12 4.10
C THR A 262 16.90 -15.81 2.76
N PRO A 263 17.62 -15.49 1.66
CA PRO A 263 17.46 -16.21 0.40
C PRO A 263 17.89 -17.68 0.55
N LEU A 264 17.05 -18.60 0.06
CA LEU A 264 17.34 -20.02 -0.04
C LEU A 264 17.77 -20.40 -1.47
N SER A 265 17.14 -19.77 -2.46
CA SER A 265 17.52 -19.83 -3.87
C SER A 265 17.04 -18.60 -4.62
N GLU A 266 17.85 -18.13 -5.56
CA GLU A 266 17.58 -16.96 -6.38
C GLU A 266 18.08 -17.26 -7.81
N GLY A 267 17.17 -17.19 -8.78
CA GLY A 267 17.41 -17.34 -10.21
C GLY A 267 16.82 -16.14 -10.96
N SER A 268 16.84 -16.18 -12.29
CA SER A 268 16.26 -15.11 -13.11
C SER A 268 14.76 -14.97 -12.94
N ASP A 269 14.05 -16.11 -12.97
CA ASP A 269 12.59 -16.21 -13.08
C ASP A 269 11.92 -16.71 -11.78
N ARG A 270 12.72 -17.12 -10.79
CA ARG A 270 12.26 -17.73 -9.53
C ARG A 270 13.15 -17.36 -8.37
N ALA A 271 12.53 -17.03 -7.24
CA ALA A 271 13.22 -16.84 -5.96
C ALA A 271 12.50 -17.59 -4.83
N THR A 272 13.21 -17.86 -3.75
CA THR A 272 12.67 -18.56 -2.58
C THR A 272 13.38 -18.07 -1.33
N PHE A 273 12.61 -17.60 -0.36
CA PHE A 273 13.11 -16.99 0.86
C PHE A 273 12.62 -17.73 2.10
N ARG A 274 13.49 -17.85 3.11
CA ARG A 274 13.06 -18.10 4.48
C ARG A 274 12.82 -16.76 5.16
N MET A 275 11.60 -16.56 5.59
CA MET A 275 11.21 -15.40 6.38
C MET A 275 11.24 -15.78 7.86
N THR A 276 11.57 -14.83 8.73
CA THR A 276 11.29 -14.89 10.16
C THR A 276 10.50 -13.65 10.53
N ARG A 277 9.36 -13.85 11.19
CA ARG A 277 8.42 -12.80 11.56
C ARG A 277 8.19 -12.80 13.07
N THR A 278 8.04 -11.62 13.64
CA THR A 278 7.58 -11.41 15.02
C THR A 278 6.25 -10.69 14.99
N PHE A 279 5.28 -11.23 15.74
CA PHE A 279 3.94 -10.69 15.88
C PHE A 279 3.80 -9.98 17.22
N TYR A 280 3.13 -8.84 17.23
CA TYR A 280 2.91 -8.01 18.42
C TYR A 280 1.40 -7.80 18.63
N ASP A 281 0.93 -7.98 19.86
CA ASP A 281 -0.48 -7.75 20.25
C ASP A 281 -0.81 -6.25 20.44
N ALA A 282 -2.03 -5.95 20.89
CA ALA A 282 -2.55 -4.59 21.08
C ALA A 282 -1.78 -3.77 22.14
N GLU A 283 -1.11 -4.44 23.06
CA GLU A 283 -0.30 -3.86 24.11
C GLU A 283 1.14 -3.58 23.63
N GLY A 284 1.57 -4.24 22.54
CA GLY A 284 2.91 -4.19 21.99
C GLY A 284 3.83 -5.30 22.52
N ASP A 285 3.27 -6.31 23.20
CA ASP A 285 3.99 -7.49 23.67
C ASP A 285 4.09 -8.55 22.55
N ILE A 286 5.14 -9.38 22.60
CA ILE A 286 5.41 -10.37 21.55
C ILE A 286 4.49 -11.59 21.69
N VAL A 287 3.67 -11.84 20.66
CA VAL A 287 2.76 -12.99 20.60
C VAL A 287 3.52 -14.23 20.17
N ALA A 288 3.83 -15.10 21.14
CA ALA A 288 4.38 -16.43 20.90
C ALA A 288 3.26 -17.42 20.47
N ASP A 289 2.58 -17.10 19.37
CA ASP A 289 1.48 -17.89 18.80
C ASP A 289 2.01 -19.24 18.26
N PRO A 290 1.48 -20.40 18.71
CA PRO A 290 1.89 -21.71 18.21
C PRO A 290 1.24 -22.10 16.87
N GLU A 291 0.17 -21.43 16.46
CA GLU A 291 -0.57 -21.69 15.22
C GLU A 291 0.03 -20.87 14.06
N VAL A 292 0.40 -19.62 14.32
CA VAL A 292 1.12 -18.78 13.35
C VAL A 292 2.62 -19.09 13.37
N ASN A 293 3.07 -20.06 12.56
CA ASN A 293 4.49 -20.38 12.39
C ASN A 293 5.32 -19.11 12.05
N PRO A 294 6.27 -18.69 12.91
CA PRO A 294 7.05 -17.47 12.69
C PRO A 294 8.09 -17.62 11.57
N SER A 295 8.49 -18.85 11.19
CA SER A 295 9.43 -19.09 10.09
C SER A 295 8.81 -19.88 8.94
N VAL A 296 8.38 -19.14 7.92
CA VAL A 296 7.79 -19.68 6.68
C VAL A 296 8.78 -19.62 5.52
N THR A 297 8.52 -20.44 4.50
CA THR A 297 9.21 -20.36 3.21
C THR A 297 8.27 -19.73 2.19
N GLN A 298 8.67 -18.60 1.61
CA GLN A 298 7.94 -17.93 0.56
C GLN A 298 8.60 -18.19 -0.78
N GLU A 299 7.83 -18.66 -1.75
CA GLU A 299 8.25 -18.83 -3.14
C GLU A 299 7.79 -17.62 -3.97
N MET A 300 8.56 -17.25 -4.99
CA MET A 300 8.27 -16.12 -5.87
C MET A 300 8.62 -16.46 -7.31
N VAL A 301 7.89 -15.85 -8.24
CA VAL A 301 8.07 -15.98 -9.69
C VAL A 301 8.18 -14.60 -10.34
N GLU A 302 8.97 -14.49 -11.40
CA GLU A 302 8.97 -13.33 -12.29
C GLU A 302 7.82 -13.48 -13.31
N VAL A 303 6.96 -12.48 -13.42
CA VAL A 303 5.87 -12.40 -14.40
C VAL A 303 5.87 -10.99 -15.00
N ASP A 304 6.05 -10.91 -16.32
CA ASP A 304 6.07 -9.65 -17.10
C ASP A 304 6.94 -8.53 -16.47
N GLY A 305 8.16 -8.88 -16.06
CA GLY A 305 9.12 -7.94 -15.47
C GLY A 305 8.79 -7.52 -14.04
N LYS A 306 7.97 -8.28 -13.31
CA LYS A 306 7.61 -8.03 -11.90
C LYS A 306 7.70 -9.31 -11.09
N TRP A 307 8.15 -9.21 -9.85
CA TRP A 307 8.07 -10.35 -8.93
C TRP A 307 6.67 -10.49 -8.37
N LYS A 308 6.22 -11.73 -8.25
CA LYS A 308 4.94 -12.12 -7.66
C LYS A 308 5.15 -13.20 -6.61
N LEU A 309 4.41 -13.12 -5.50
CA LEU A 309 4.40 -14.15 -4.48
C LEU A 309 3.62 -15.38 -5.00
N VAL A 310 4.12 -16.57 -4.75
CA VAL A 310 3.38 -17.81 -5.01
C VAL A 310 2.53 -18.14 -3.78
N MET A 311 1.22 -18.24 -3.95
CA MET A 311 0.35 -18.88 -2.97
C MET A 311 0.59 -20.39 -3.05
N ARG A 312 1.21 -20.96 -2.01
CA ARG A 312 1.68 -22.36 -2.01
C ARG A 312 0.54 -23.31 -1.59
N ASP A 313 0.58 -24.54 -2.10
CA ASP A 313 -0.50 -25.54 -1.91
C ASP A 313 -0.84 -25.84 -0.42
N ASP A 314 0.12 -25.66 0.50
CA ASP A 314 -0.12 -25.77 1.94
C ASP A 314 -0.99 -24.60 2.44
N LEU A 315 -0.64 -23.35 2.13
CA LEU A 315 -1.47 -22.19 2.46
C LEU A 315 -2.86 -22.26 1.80
N VAL A 316 -2.96 -22.72 0.55
CA VAL A 316 -4.25 -22.92 -0.12
C VAL A 316 -5.10 -23.96 0.63
N SER A 317 -4.48 -25.04 1.11
CA SER A 317 -5.16 -26.07 1.89
C SER A 317 -5.64 -25.54 3.25
N ASP A 318 -4.82 -24.72 3.92
CA ASP A 318 -5.13 -24.13 5.23
C ASP A 318 -6.28 -23.11 5.12
N ILE A 319 -6.30 -22.26 4.08
CA ILE A 319 -7.39 -21.30 3.80
C ILE A 319 -8.72 -22.05 3.58
N ILE A 320 -8.75 -23.03 2.68
CA ILE A 320 -9.95 -23.83 2.37
C ILE A 320 -10.44 -24.60 3.61
N ALA A 321 -9.54 -25.01 4.51
CA ALA A 321 -9.91 -25.70 5.75
C ALA A 321 -10.61 -24.80 6.79
N VAL A 322 -10.42 -23.48 6.73
CA VAL A 322 -11.08 -22.51 7.63
C VAL A 322 -12.45 -22.09 7.10
N ILE A 323 -12.55 -21.77 5.80
CA ILE A 323 -13.81 -21.34 5.16
C ILE A 323 -14.79 -22.51 5.02
N GLY A 324 -14.26 -23.73 4.83
CA GLY A 324 -15.04 -24.91 4.50
C GLY A 324 -15.21 -25.08 2.98
N PRO A 325 -15.85 -26.18 2.55
CA PRO A 325 -16.16 -26.39 1.14
C PRO A 325 -17.28 -25.46 0.69
N ASP A 326 -17.11 -24.78 -0.44
CA ASP A 326 -18.20 -24.11 -1.18
C ASP A 326 -19.40 -25.06 -1.31
N GLU A 327 -20.50 -24.77 -0.60
CA GLU A 327 -21.76 -25.50 -0.73
C GLU A 327 -22.45 -25.10 -2.04
N THR A 328 -21.87 -25.55 -3.15
CA THR A 328 -22.37 -25.31 -4.50
C THR A 328 -23.88 -25.61 -4.54
N PRO A 329 -24.76 -24.61 -4.78
CA PRO A 329 -26.17 -24.70 -4.44
C PRO A 329 -26.83 -25.85 -5.18
N THR A 330 -27.25 -26.87 -4.42
CA THR A 330 -27.82 -28.10 -4.98
C THR A 330 -29.07 -27.74 -5.79
N PRO A 331 -29.10 -28.03 -7.11
CA PRO A 331 -30.17 -27.54 -7.97
C PRO A 331 -31.51 -28.11 -7.54
N GLU A 332 -32.42 -27.22 -7.10
CA GLU A 332 -33.68 -27.59 -6.47
C GLU A 332 -34.45 -28.64 -7.29
N THR A 333 -34.60 -29.83 -6.70
CA THR A 333 -35.42 -30.88 -7.30
C THR A 333 -36.89 -30.52 -7.11
N LYS A 334 -37.47 -29.86 -8.11
CA LYS A 334 -38.88 -29.44 -8.13
C LYS A 334 -39.84 -30.59 -7.80
N ALA A 335 -40.34 -30.59 -6.57
CA ALA A 335 -41.52 -31.32 -6.13
C ALA A 335 -42.69 -30.33 -6.01
N PRO A 336 -43.94 -30.73 -6.34
CA PRO A 336 -45.02 -29.79 -6.59
C PRO A 336 -45.72 -29.26 -5.33
N GLU A 337 -46.41 -28.13 -5.50
CA GLU A 337 -47.35 -27.53 -4.55
C GLU A 337 -48.38 -28.54 -4.01
N ASN A 338 -48.77 -28.38 -2.75
CA ASN A 338 -50.08 -28.82 -2.28
C ASN A 338 -50.60 -27.93 -1.13
N GLU A 339 -51.89 -27.65 -1.12
CA GLU A 339 -52.46 -26.56 -0.32
C GLU A 339 -52.84 -26.93 1.12
N SER A 340 -52.49 -26.05 2.06
CA SER A 340 -53.35 -25.52 3.13
C SER A 340 -54.21 -26.48 3.98
N LYS A 341 -53.89 -26.59 5.29
CA LYS A 341 -54.71 -26.04 6.40
C LYS A 341 -54.20 -26.38 7.82
N ASP A 342 -54.25 -25.36 8.68
CA ASP A 342 -54.47 -25.45 10.14
C ASP A 342 -55.93 -24.95 10.40
N PRO A 343 -56.62 -25.27 11.52
CA PRO A 343 -56.36 -24.56 12.79
C PRO A 343 -56.60 -25.34 14.12
N GLU A 344 -56.07 -24.74 15.20
CA GLU A 344 -56.70 -24.57 16.53
C GLU A 344 -56.33 -25.50 17.73
N ARG A 345 -55.27 -25.10 18.46
CA ARG A 345 -55.27 -24.73 19.92
C ARG A 345 -55.47 -25.77 21.04
N THR A 346 -54.47 -25.85 21.93
CA THR A 346 -54.66 -25.67 23.40
C THR A 346 -53.34 -25.29 24.12
N GLN A 347 -53.41 -24.78 25.36
CA GLN A 347 -52.26 -24.29 26.15
C GLN A 347 -52.49 -24.52 27.69
N PRO A 348 -51.54 -24.23 28.61
CA PRO A 348 -50.99 -25.19 29.59
C PRO A 348 -51.53 -24.97 31.04
N PRO A 349 -50.94 -25.58 32.11
CA PRO A 349 -49.81 -24.91 32.82
C PRO A 349 -48.82 -25.82 33.62
N SER A 350 -47.82 -25.18 34.27
CA SER A 350 -47.06 -25.63 35.48
C SER A 350 -45.99 -26.75 35.32
N THR A 351 -44.91 -26.92 36.11
CA THR A 351 -43.98 -26.14 37.02
C THR A 351 -42.87 -27.14 37.46
N VAL A 352 -41.67 -26.86 38.01
CA VAL A 352 -40.94 -25.72 38.65
C VAL A 352 -39.39 -25.89 38.34
N PRO A 353 -38.45 -24.99 38.75
CA PRO A 353 -37.08 -24.96 38.22
C PRO A 353 -35.98 -25.59 39.11
N GLU A 354 -34.77 -25.76 38.56
CA GLU A 354 -33.50 -25.76 39.31
C GLU A 354 -32.35 -25.16 38.46
N THR A 355 -31.22 -24.80 39.07
CA THR A 355 -30.21 -23.86 38.53
C THR A 355 -28.78 -24.39 38.64
N THR A 356 -27.89 -23.83 37.81
CA THR A 356 -26.41 -23.66 37.99
C THR A 356 -25.43 -24.78 37.55
N GLN A 357 -24.42 -24.34 36.79
CA GLN A 357 -23.00 -24.75 36.78
C GLN A 357 -22.60 -26.16 36.28
N GLN A 358 -22.30 -26.23 34.98
CA GLN A 358 -21.05 -26.79 34.45
C GLN A 358 -20.45 -25.72 33.53
N THR A 359 -19.47 -24.94 34.03
CA THR A 359 -18.01 -25.11 33.83
C THR A 359 -17.54 -24.74 32.43
N GLU A 360 -16.81 -23.63 32.35
CA GLU A 360 -15.93 -23.28 31.24
C GLU A 360 -14.87 -24.38 31.05
N ASP A 361 -14.66 -24.83 29.81
CA ASP A 361 -13.33 -25.02 29.24
C ASP A 361 -13.45 -25.29 27.73
N THR A 362 -12.39 -25.01 26.96
CA THR A 362 -12.36 -25.15 25.48
C THR A 362 -13.33 -24.23 24.73
N ARG A 363 -13.23 -22.92 24.96
CA ARG A 363 -13.64 -21.96 23.92
C ARG A 363 -12.55 -21.97 22.84
N SER A 364 -12.80 -22.66 21.72
CA SER A 364 -12.05 -22.38 20.49
C SER A 364 -12.16 -20.88 20.20
N ALA A 365 -11.11 -20.29 19.64
CA ALA A 365 -11.27 -19.02 18.94
C ALA A 365 -12.17 -19.28 17.73
N ALA A 366 -13.45 -18.99 17.86
CA ALA A 366 -14.26 -18.69 16.69
C ALA A 366 -13.67 -17.42 16.04
N PRO A 367 -13.78 -17.24 14.71
CA PRO A 367 -13.57 -15.93 14.12
C PRO A 367 -14.47 -14.91 14.82
N GLU A 368 -14.08 -13.63 14.81
CA GLU A 368 -15.00 -12.61 15.29
C GLU A 368 -16.23 -12.52 14.37
N ASP A 369 -17.37 -12.33 15.02
CA ASP A 369 -18.72 -12.35 14.45
C ASP A 369 -18.97 -10.95 13.87
N TYR A 370 -18.38 -10.67 12.70
CA TYR A 370 -18.46 -9.38 12.03
C TYR A 370 -19.90 -9.05 11.65
N ASP A 371 -20.35 -7.82 11.94
CA ASP A 371 -21.63 -7.32 11.47
C ASP A 371 -21.52 -5.96 10.76
N CYS A 372 -22.63 -5.47 10.20
CA CYS A 372 -22.65 -4.21 9.47
C CYS A 372 -22.46 -2.94 10.33
N GLU A 373 -22.36 -3.03 11.66
CA GLU A 373 -21.96 -1.92 12.54
C GLU A 373 -20.41 -1.81 12.71
N ASP A 374 -19.62 -2.82 12.31
CA ASP A 374 -18.15 -2.79 12.34
C ASP A 374 -17.52 -1.98 11.18
N PHE A 375 -18.27 -1.73 10.10
CA PHE A 375 -17.77 -1.10 8.86
C PHE A 375 -18.34 0.33 8.66
N GLU A 376 -17.55 1.25 8.10
CA GLU A 376 -17.98 2.66 7.90
C GLU A 376 -18.54 2.95 6.49
N THR A 377 -18.27 2.13 5.47
CA THR A 377 -18.82 2.27 4.10
C THR A 377 -19.18 0.92 3.48
N GLN A 378 -20.01 0.92 2.42
CA GLN A 378 -20.37 -0.33 1.75
C GLN A 378 -19.14 -1.06 1.17
N GLU A 379 -18.18 -0.32 0.59
CA GLU A 379 -16.97 -0.91 0.00
C GLU A 379 -16.10 -1.61 1.04
N GLU A 380 -16.01 -1.07 2.27
CA GLU A 380 -15.24 -1.67 3.36
C GLU A 380 -15.81 -3.05 3.74
N ALA A 381 -17.14 -3.14 3.92
CA ALA A 381 -17.83 -4.41 4.19
C ALA A 381 -17.76 -5.37 2.99
N GLN A 382 -17.76 -4.85 1.76
CA GLN A 382 -17.75 -5.65 0.52
C GLN A 382 -16.48 -6.48 0.35
N LEU A 383 -15.36 -6.07 0.97
CA LEU A 383 -14.12 -6.86 1.00
C LEU A 383 -14.24 -8.16 1.79
N TYR A 384 -15.15 -8.23 2.77
CA TYR A 384 -15.31 -9.38 3.68
C TYR A 384 -16.41 -10.37 3.24
N LEU A 385 -17.14 -10.07 2.16
CA LEU A 385 -18.17 -10.97 1.63
C LEU A 385 -17.55 -12.19 0.93
N ALA A 386 -17.26 -13.23 1.71
CA ALA A 386 -16.82 -14.53 1.22
C ALA A 386 -18.00 -15.40 0.73
N PRO A 387 -17.76 -16.42 -0.12
CA PRO A 387 -18.78 -17.39 -0.50
C PRO A 387 -19.43 -18.06 0.71
N GLY A 388 -20.75 -18.22 0.67
CA GLY A 388 -21.54 -18.73 1.80
C GLY A 388 -21.91 -17.70 2.87
N ASP A 389 -21.43 -16.45 2.75
CA ASP A 389 -21.66 -15.33 3.66
C ASP A 389 -21.52 -15.69 5.17
N PRO A 390 -20.30 -16.08 5.61
CA PRO A 390 -20.05 -16.60 6.95
C PRO A 390 -20.20 -15.55 8.08
N TYR A 391 -20.52 -14.31 7.72
CA TYR A 391 -20.68 -13.15 8.61
C TYR A 391 -22.06 -12.46 8.44
N GLU A 392 -23.00 -13.09 7.72
CA GLU A 392 -24.36 -12.57 7.45
C GLU A 392 -24.41 -11.11 6.90
N LEU A 393 -23.38 -10.68 6.15
CA LEU A 393 -23.22 -9.31 5.63
C LEU A 393 -24.13 -9.03 4.42
N ASP A 394 -24.64 -10.06 3.75
CA ASP A 394 -25.56 -9.99 2.62
C ASP A 394 -26.84 -10.81 2.91
N GLU A 395 -27.62 -10.37 3.92
CA GLU A 395 -28.89 -10.99 4.37
C GLU A 395 -29.87 -11.42 3.25
N ASP A 396 -29.81 -10.80 2.06
CA ASP A 396 -30.69 -11.14 0.91
C ASP A 396 -29.99 -11.92 -0.23
N GLY A 397 -28.69 -12.22 -0.09
CA GLY A 397 -27.93 -13.13 -0.95
C GLY A 397 -27.78 -12.66 -2.40
N ASN A 398 -27.66 -11.36 -2.64
CA ASN A 398 -27.58 -10.79 -4.00
C ASN A 398 -26.15 -10.45 -4.50
N GLY A 399 -25.13 -10.70 -3.67
CA GLY A 399 -23.73 -10.40 -3.92
C GLY A 399 -23.31 -8.99 -3.50
N GLN A 400 -23.99 -8.37 -2.53
CA GLN A 400 -23.66 -7.03 -2.03
C GLN A 400 -23.73 -6.96 -0.50
N ALA A 401 -22.59 -6.69 0.15
CA ALA A 401 -22.55 -6.51 1.59
C ALA A 401 -23.30 -5.24 2.03
N CYS A 402 -23.84 -5.24 3.25
CA CYS A 402 -24.21 -4.08 4.08
C CYS A 402 -24.78 -2.86 3.32
N LYS A 403 -25.80 -3.07 2.48
CA LYS A 403 -26.45 -2.08 1.58
C LYS A 403 -27.07 -0.85 2.28
N THR A 404 -27.03 -0.82 3.60
CA THR A 404 -27.48 0.27 4.48
C THR A 404 -26.36 1.27 4.83
N LEU A 405 -25.10 0.90 4.57
CA LEU A 405 -23.93 1.77 4.74
C LEU A 405 -23.87 2.87 3.65
N PRO A 406 -23.09 3.94 3.88
CA PRO A 406 -22.87 5.04 2.93
C PRO A 406 -22.23 4.60 1.62
#